data_AF-A0A5K8AID6-F1
#
_entry.id   AF-A0A5K8AID6-F1
#
_cell.length_a   1.000
_cell.length_b   1.000
_cell.length_c   1.000
_cell.angle_alpha   90.00
_cell.angle_beta   90.00
_cell.angle_gamma   90.00
#
_symmetry.space_group_name_H-M   'P 1'
#
loop_
_entity.id
_entity.type
_entity.pdbx_description
1 polymer ?
#
loop_
_entity_poly.entity_id
_entity_poly.type
_entity_poly.pdbx_seq_one_letter_code
_entity_poly.pdbx_strand_id
1 'polypeptide(L)'
;MIRSLLICLVVMLIQPIDIFADEQTPSDDEAQSSITDRRSPITENGDTIVITAEEIGAMQAHKMADVLNHVPGVTAGDSSVGIHGVYKVKVFVDGRPINDPTSSYGAIKWDLILPDQVERIEILRGKGSSRYGQDASGGVILITTKRTRDLTGNVKTYAGNHGTGYGHANLQMTTGSWTAGVTGGFEATDGYKVNNDKERWKAGASAIYTIDDGKNFSFSADYIEDERGSSGQPDYPTPFSRKETENTSLSFRATWRPVASTTYYNEGRNHNTDPSRSIDKTLRVSKWGEDLSATFSTGDWGELNAGGAFQMDRASGSNFDDQQEETYSLFAVETLHRMDGRLSLTAGLRANINSAFDDALNPEIKLSYKWKKWRATVAYSRSSNTPSFYQRYNETSSTRPNPSLTMETSDNYSLSLFGQLYRTLSGSVSIFHNRLTDRITYVTGDDGIGQYQNFGLVTYTGGDFAATWTPHDTIKVKTTYTYMEAVDEETDHWLTSKARHTVNLDFYWQPIQPVSIVLTNKYVSKVYRNTSNTKTAPEYTLTGLRAEYAFQRFSLFTDIENLFDKTYYYADGLLAPPLCWVVGVNWRI
;
A
#
# COMPACT_ATOMS: atom_id res chain seq x y z
N MET A 1 -8.32 35.09 -31.64
CA MET A 1 -7.10 35.92 -31.50
C MET A 1 -6.16 35.16 -30.58
N ILE A 2 -4.95 34.88 -31.04
CA ILE A 2 -3.97 33.89 -30.55
C ILE A 2 -3.11 34.50 -29.43
N ARG A 3 -2.55 33.63 -28.56
CA ARG A 3 -1.40 33.75 -27.63
C ARG A 3 -1.81 33.95 -26.16
N SER A 4 -1.29 33.19 -25.19
CA SER A 4 0.13 32.84 -25.00
C SER A 4 0.35 31.48 -24.33
N LEU A 5 1.15 30.64 -24.98
CA LEU A 5 1.92 29.53 -24.40
C LEU A 5 3.15 30.11 -23.69
N LEU A 6 3.50 29.62 -22.50
CA LEU A 6 4.84 29.76 -21.93
C LEU A 6 5.50 28.39 -21.89
N ILE A 7 6.48 28.21 -22.77
CA ILE A 7 7.38 27.06 -22.86
C ILE A 7 8.61 27.40 -22.02
N CYS A 8 8.91 26.60 -21.00
CA CYS A 8 10.23 26.63 -20.36
C CYS A 8 11.13 25.58 -21.04
N LEU A 9 12.10 26.13 -21.74
CA LEU A 9 13.17 25.53 -22.52
C LEU A 9 14.29 25.04 -21.57
N VAL A 10 14.67 23.76 -21.63
CA VAL A 10 15.99 23.32 -21.14
C VAL A 10 16.80 22.87 -22.35
N VAL A 11 17.80 23.70 -22.66
CA VAL A 11 18.81 23.51 -23.70
C VAL A 11 19.82 22.48 -23.20
N MET A 12 19.98 21.35 -23.89
CA MET A 12 21.19 20.53 -23.80
C MET A 12 22.02 20.72 -25.06
N LEU A 13 23.20 21.29 -24.87
CA LEU A 13 24.27 21.40 -25.85
C LEU A 13 24.79 20.00 -26.19
N ILE A 14 24.67 19.64 -27.47
CA ILE A 14 25.34 18.52 -28.10
C ILE A 14 26.80 18.93 -28.35
N GLN A 15 27.74 18.17 -27.80
CA GLN A 15 29.11 18.06 -28.31
C GLN A 15 29.33 16.58 -28.66
N PRO A 16 29.85 16.26 -29.87
CA PRO A 16 30.18 14.89 -30.24
C PRO A 16 31.49 14.47 -29.56
N ILE A 17 31.49 13.32 -28.90
CA ILE A 17 32.73 12.62 -28.57
C ILE A 17 32.79 11.42 -29.52
N ASP A 18 33.67 11.53 -30.51
CA ASP A 18 34.12 10.39 -31.31
C ASP A 18 34.91 9.45 -30.40
N ILE A 19 34.43 8.21 -30.22
CA ILE A 19 35.21 7.12 -29.65
C ILE A 19 35.18 5.96 -30.65
N PHE A 20 36.37 5.62 -31.14
CA PHE A 20 36.65 4.45 -31.95
C PHE A 20 36.23 3.18 -31.21
N ALA A 21 35.40 2.36 -31.85
CA ALA A 21 35.13 1.00 -31.43
C ALA A 21 36.26 0.09 -31.95
N ASP A 22 36.91 -0.63 -31.04
CA ASP A 22 37.74 -1.79 -31.37
C ASP A 22 36.87 -3.03 -31.15
N GLU A 23 36.72 -3.84 -32.19
CA GLU A 23 35.95 -5.08 -32.19
C GLU A 23 36.71 -6.15 -31.41
N GLN A 24 36.21 -6.51 -30.22
CA GLN A 24 36.55 -7.77 -29.58
C GLN A 24 35.28 -8.55 -29.28
N THR A 25 35.09 -9.60 -30.07
CA THR A 25 34.12 -10.67 -29.90
C THR A 25 34.42 -11.41 -28.59
N PRO A 26 33.48 -11.52 -27.64
CA PRO A 26 33.62 -12.45 -26.53
C PRO A 26 33.17 -13.84 -26.99
N SER A 27 34.04 -14.81 -26.73
CA SER A 27 33.85 -16.24 -26.96
C SER A 27 32.62 -16.80 -26.23
N ASP A 28 31.85 -17.61 -26.96
CA ASP A 28 30.83 -18.51 -26.45
C ASP A 28 31.44 -19.52 -25.44
N ASP A 29 31.40 -19.27 -24.12
CA ASP A 29 31.48 -20.35 -23.11
C ASP A 29 31.17 -20.00 -21.63
N GLU A 30 30.49 -18.90 -21.29
CA GLU A 30 30.06 -18.63 -19.89
C GLU A 30 28.54 -18.44 -19.69
N ALA A 31 27.73 -19.10 -20.53
CA ALA A 31 26.26 -19.12 -20.39
C ALA A 31 25.75 -20.30 -19.53
N GLN A 32 26.36 -20.61 -18.39
CA GLN A 32 25.82 -21.60 -17.43
C GLN A 32 26.23 -21.32 -15.97
N SER A 33 25.67 -20.29 -15.33
CA SER A 33 25.30 -20.37 -13.91
C SER A 33 24.35 -19.23 -13.53
N SER A 34 23.28 -19.55 -12.78
CA SER A 34 22.37 -18.65 -12.00
C SER A 34 20.84 -18.81 -12.21
N ILE A 35 20.34 -19.92 -12.78
CA ILE A 35 18.88 -20.15 -12.90
C ILE A 35 18.29 -21.04 -11.77
N THR A 36 19.09 -21.56 -10.85
CA THR A 36 18.59 -22.51 -9.83
C THR A 36 18.83 -22.04 -8.40
N ASP A 37 17.99 -21.13 -7.91
CA ASP A 37 17.47 -21.20 -6.53
C ASP A 37 16.18 -20.35 -6.36
N ARG A 38 15.11 -20.71 -7.09
CA ARG A 38 13.76 -20.10 -6.98
C ARG A 38 12.77 -21.04 -6.30
N ARG A 39 13.10 -21.55 -5.11
CA ARG A 39 12.18 -22.37 -4.32
C ARG A 39 12.17 -21.92 -2.87
N SER A 40 11.51 -20.81 -2.57
CA SER A 40 11.06 -20.51 -1.21
C SER A 40 9.73 -19.72 -1.24
N PRO A 41 8.60 -20.33 -0.84
CA PRO A 41 7.31 -19.67 -0.69
C PRO A 41 7.34 -18.78 0.56
N ILE A 42 6.92 -17.50 0.50
CA ILE A 42 7.18 -16.44 1.49
C ILE A 42 8.61 -16.54 2.08
N THR A 43 9.55 -15.79 1.53
CA THR A 43 10.80 -15.57 2.25
C THR A 43 10.57 -14.42 3.23
N GLU A 44 10.14 -14.71 4.47
CA GLU A 44 10.24 -13.72 5.54
C GLU A 44 11.73 -13.39 5.75
N ASN A 45 12.14 -12.22 5.28
CA ASN A 45 13.51 -11.75 5.41
C ASN A 45 13.70 -11.01 6.74
N GLY A 46 13.45 -11.72 7.84
CA GLY A 46 13.39 -11.14 9.17
C GLY A 46 12.00 -10.61 9.47
N ASP A 47 11.85 -9.29 9.60
CA ASP A 47 10.58 -8.61 9.87
C ASP A 47 9.81 -8.19 8.60
N THR A 48 10.45 -8.32 7.44
CA THR A 48 9.89 -7.98 6.15
C THR A 48 9.14 -9.18 5.59
N ILE A 49 7.84 -9.02 5.36
CA ILE A 49 7.01 -10.04 4.74
C ILE A 49 7.12 -9.88 3.23
N VAL A 50 7.47 -10.96 2.52
CA VAL A 50 7.56 -10.97 1.06
C VAL A 50 6.48 -11.88 0.50
N ILE A 51 5.60 -11.33 -0.34
CA ILE A 51 4.58 -12.07 -1.09
C ILE A 51 5.05 -12.15 -2.54
N THR A 52 5.23 -13.37 -3.05
CA THR A 52 5.73 -13.61 -4.41
C THR A 52 4.60 -13.66 -5.45
N ALA A 53 4.91 -13.44 -6.72
CA ALA A 53 3.96 -13.59 -7.83
C ALA A 53 3.26 -14.96 -7.86
N GLU A 54 3.97 -16.03 -7.51
CA GLU A 54 3.39 -17.39 -7.43
C GLU A 54 2.31 -17.46 -6.35
N GLU A 55 2.52 -16.80 -5.22
CA GLU A 55 1.55 -16.79 -4.13
C GLU A 55 0.37 -15.87 -4.40
N ILE A 56 0.62 -14.71 -5.01
CA ILE A 56 -0.45 -13.83 -5.49
C ILE A 56 -1.33 -14.59 -6.51
N GLY A 57 -0.71 -15.33 -7.44
CA GLY A 57 -1.43 -16.19 -8.36
C GLY A 57 -2.23 -17.29 -7.62
N ALA A 58 -1.63 -17.96 -6.64
CA ALA A 58 -2.33 -18.99 -5.85
C ALA A 58 -3.51 -18.43 -5.05
N MET A 59 -3.48 -17.14 -4.65
CA MET A 59 -4.58 -16.47 -3.95
C MET A 59 -5.84 -16.29 -4.80
N GLN A 60 -5.69 -16.32 -6.13
CA GLN A 60 -6.76 -16.03 -7.09
C GLN A 60 -7.44 -14.69 -6.78
N ALA A 61 -6.71 -13.76 -6.17
CA ALA A 61 -7.22 -12.47 -5.75
C ALA A 61 -7.40 -11.55 -6.97
N HIS A 62 -8.49 -10.79 -6.99
CA HIS A 62 -8.79 -9.86 -8.08
C HIS A 62 -8.44 -8.41 -7.73
N LYS A 63 -8.39 -8.07 -6.44
CA LYS A 63 -8.00 -6.74 -5.93
C LYS A 63 -6.75 -6.82 -5.06
N MET A 64 -6.01 -5.71 -4.95
CA MET A 64 -4.83 -5.65 -4.06
C MET A 64 -5.17 -5.74 -2.59
N ALA A 65 -6.30 -5.18 -2.16
CA ALA A 65 -6.77 -5.29 -0.79
C ALA A 65 -6.91 -6.76 -0.36
N ASP A 66 -7.39 -7.64 -1.25
CA ASP A 66 -7.55 -9.06 -0.96
C ASP A 66 -6.20 -9.74 -0.69
N VAL A 67 -5.21 -9.49 -1.54
CA VAL A 67 -3.85 -10.02 -1.36
C VAL A 67 -3.26 -9.61 -0.01
N LEU A 68 -3.44 -8.34 0.37
CA LEU A 68 -2.89 -7.78 1.60
C LEU A 68 -3.64 -8.27 2.85
N ASN A 69 -4.94 -8.50 2.77
CA ASN A 69 -5.74 -9.00 3.90
C ASN A 69 -5.36 -10.42 4.35
N HIS A 70 -4.58 -11.15 3.57
CA HIS A 70 -4.00 -12.44 3.95
C HIS A 70 -2.72 -12.33 4.80
N VAL A 71 -2.21 -11.11 5.00
CA VAL A 71 -1.01 -10.86 5.79
C VAL A 71 -1.38 -10.61 7.26
N PRO A 72 -0.74 -11.30 8.23
CA PRO A 72 -1.00 -11.07 9.65
C PRO A 72 -0.78 -9.60 10.04
N GLY A 73 -1.69 -9.06 10.85
CA GLY A 73 -1.64 -7.68 11.31
C GLY A 73 -1.94 -6.62 10.25
N VAL A 74 -2.21 -7.01 9.00
CA VAL A 74 -2.56 -6.08 7.90
C VAL A 74 -4.06 -6.09 7.68
N THR A 75 -4.63 -4.90 7.57
CA THR A 75 -6.02 -4.70 7.14
C THR A 75 -6.03 -3.79 5.93
N ALA A 76 -6.68 -4.22 4.84
CA ALA A 76 -6.81 -3.41 3.64
C ALA A 76 -8.27 -3.35 3.18
N GLY A 77 -8.65 -2.22 2.60
CA GLY A 77 -9.93 -2.01 1.92
C GLY A 77 -9.71 -1.35 0.56
N ASP A 78 -10.80 -0.97 -0.11
CA ASP A 78 -10.78 -0.44 -1.49
C ASP A 78 -9.82 0.72 -1.76
N SER A 79 -9.47 1.51 -0.74
CA SER A 79 -8.47 2.57 -0.85
C SER A 79 -7.68 2.79 0.44
N SER A 80 -7.62 1.80 1.33
CA SER A 80 -6.93 1.94 2.62
C SER A 80 -6.08 0.73 2.92
N VAL A 81 -5.04 0.93 3.71
CA VAL A 81 -4.31 -0.13 4.40
C VAL A 81 -3.90 0.36 5.78
N GLY A 82 -3.96 -0.53 6.74
CA GLY A 82 -3.39 -0.35 8.06
C GLY A 82 -2.55 -1.56 8.44
N ILE A 83 -1.54 -1.32 9.27
CA ILE A 83 -0.71 -2.35 9.86
C ILE A 83 -0.76 -2.16 11.37
N HIS A 84 -1.11 -3.22 12.11
CA HIS A 84 -1.29 -3.18 13.57
C HIS A 84 -2.21 -2.04 14.02
N GLY A 85 -3.27 -1.80 13.26
CA GLY A 85 -4.25 -0.75 13.54
C GLY A 85 -3.81 0.67 13.19
N VAL A 86 -2.60 0.90 12.68
CA VAL A 86 -2.10 2.22 12.27
C VAL A 86 -2.26 2.38 10.76
N TYR A 87 -2.97 3.43 10.31
CA TYR A 87 -3.35 3.63 8.90
C TYR A 87 -2.36 4.47 8.08
N LYS A 88 -1.39 5.13 8.73
CA LYS A 88 -0.35 5.93 8.06
C LYS A 88 0.71 4.99 7.48
N VAL A 89 0.42 4.42 6.31
CA VAL A 89 1.26 3.48 5.58
C VAL A 89 1.65 4.07 4.24
N LYS A 90 2.95 4.08 3.94
CA LYS A 90 3.44 4.48 2.61
C LYS A 90 3.46 3.31 1.67
N VAL A 91 2.94 3.51 0.45
CA VAL A 91 2.92 2.47 -0.58
C VAL A 91 3.63 2.95 -1.82
N PHE A 92 4.62 2.18 -2.26
CA PHE A 92 5.42 2.47 -3.43
C PHE A 92 5.22 1.42 -4.51
N VAL A 93 5.24 1.86 -5.77
CA VAL A 93 5.20 1.01 -6.95
C VAL A 93 6.41 1.35 -7.78
N ASP A 94 7.31 0.40 -7.95
CA ASP A 94 8.60 0.56 -8.65
C ASP A 94 9.44 1.78 -8.16
N GLY A 95 9.22 2.17 -6.91
CA GLY A 95 9.89 3.29 -6.24
C GLY A 95 9.10 4.60 -6.20
N ARG A 96 7.92 4.71 -6.85
CA ARG A 96 7.07 5.90 -6.81
C ARG A 96 5.97 5.76 -5.75
N PRO A 97 5.70 6.77 -4.90
CA PRO A 97 4.58 6.75 -3.96
C PRO A 97 3.23 6.84 -4.70
N ILE A 98 2.27 6.00 -4.31
CA ILE A 98 0.92 5.96 -4.90
C ILE A 98 -0.20 6.41 -3.94
N ASN A 99 0.18 6.94 -2.78
CA ASN A 99 -0.75 7.53 -1.83
C ASN A 99 -1.44 8.77 -2.46
N ASP A 100 -2.75 8.91 -2.25
CA ASP A 100 -3.52 10.09 -2.64
C ASP A 100 -3.18 11.28 -1.74
N PRO A 101 -2.66 12.39 -2.31
CA PRO A 101 -2.27 13.56 -1.54
C PRO A 101 -3.46 14.31 -0.91
N THR A 102 -4.69 14.03 -1.37
CA THR A 102 -5.92 14.63 -0.84
C THR A 102 -6.65 13.74 0.17
N SER A 103 -5.98 12.74 0.74
CA SER A 103 -6.57 11.84 1.73
C SER A 103 -6.15 12.17 3.15
N SER A 104 -7.07 12.00 4.12
CA SER A 104 -6.75 12.16 5.55
C SER A 104 -5.81 11.09 6.09
N TYR A 105 -5.91 9.86 5.57
CA TYR A 105 -5.17 8.69 6.06
C TYR A 105 -4.15 8.17 5.03
N GLY A 106 -3.91 8.93 3.96
CA GLY A 106 -3.03 8.51 2.87
C GLY A 106 -3.62 7.35 2.06
N ALA A 107 -4.87 7.50 1.62
CA ALA A 107 -5.58 6.51 0.78
C ALA A 107 -4.70 6.01 -0.36
N ILE A 108 -4.83 4.72 -0.67
CA ILE A 108 -4.00 4.05 -1.66
C ILE A 108 -4.77 3.84 -2.94
N LYS A 109 -4.13 4.16 -4.05
CA LYS A 109 -4.64 3.93 -5.41
C LYS A 109 -4.36 2.49 -5.84
N TRP A 110 -4.94 1.50 -5.14
CA TRP A 110 -4.76 0.07 -5.43
C TRP A 110 -5.01 -0.29 -6.89
N ASP A 111 -5.96 0.43 -7.49
CA ASP A 111 -6.40 0.23 -8.85
C ASP A 111 -5.35 0.48 -9.94
N LEU A 112 -4.24 1.15 -9.62
CA LEU A 112 -3.15 1.38 -10.56
C LEU A 112 -2.46 0.08 -10.99
N ILE A 113 -2.45 -0.96 -10.13
CA ILE A 113 -1.75 -2.22 -10.40
C ILE A 113 -2.66 -3.39 -10.05
N LEU A 114 -2.86 -4.29 -11.02
CA LEU A 114 -3.54 -5.55 -10.76
C LEU A 114 -2.61 -6.59 -10.12
N PRO A 115 -3.16 -7.50 -9.29
CA PRO A 115 -2.40 -8.61 -8.74
C PRO A 115 -1.57 -9.38 -9.78
N ASP A 116 -2.14 -9.59 -10.97
CA ASP A 116 -1.49 -10.33 -12.06
C ASP A 116 -0.22 -9.64 -12.60
N GLN A 117 -0.05 -8.33 -12.38
CA GLN A 117 1.10 -7.54 -12.83
C GLN A 117 2.24 -7.52 -11.79
N VAL A 118 2.00 -7.99 -10.57
CA VAL A 118 2.95 -7.88 -9.46
C VAL A 118 3.96 -9.03 -9.47
N GLU A 119 5.25 -8.70 -9.43
CA GLU A 119 6.33 -9.67 -9.24
C GLU A 119 6.47 -10.06 -7.77
N ARG A 120 6.48 -9.04 -6.89
CA ARG A 120 6.51 -9.23 -5.45
C ARG A 120 5.98 -8.02 -4.70
N ILE A 121 5.46 -8.27 -3.51
CA ILE A 121 5.11 -7.26 -2.50
C ILE A 121 6.00 -7.46 -1.29
N GLU A 122 6.64 -6.39 -0.82
CA GLU A 122 7.45 -6.39 0.41
C GLU A 122 6.77 -5.47 1.43
N ILE A 123 6.52 -5.98 2.64
CA ILE A 123 5.82 -5.25 3.71
C ILE A 123 6.75 -5.09 4.91
N LEU A 124 7.10 -3.85 5.21
CA LEU A 124 7.91 -3.44 6.36
C LEU A 124 6.97 -2.93 7.47
N ARG A 125 6.67 -3.79 8.45
CA ARG A 125 5.71 -3.48 9.53
C ARG A 125 6.33 -2.50 10.54
N GLY A 126 5.71 -1.32 10.70
CA GLY A 126 6.11 -0.29 11.67
C GLY A 126 7.51 0.32 11.46
N LYS A 127 8.13 0.11 10.31
CA LYS A 127 9.57 0.40 10.04
C LYS A 127 9.78 0.94 8.65
N GLY A 128 10.97 1.51 8.39
CA GLY A 128 11.33 2.04 7.08
C GLY A 128 11.07 3.54 6.92
N SER A 129 10.59 4.24 7.96
CA SER A 129 10.48 5.71 7.95
C SER A 129 11.83 6.41 7.73
N SER A 130 12.93 5.78 8.16
CA SER A 130 14.30 6.24 7.94
C SER A 130 14.61 6.37 6.44
N ARG A 131 14.29 5.35 5.64
CA ARG A 131 14.56 5.30 4.20
C ARG A 131 13.46 5.92 3.34
N TYR A 132 12.20 5.67 3.68
CA TYR A 132 11.02 6.01 2.85
C TYR A 132 10.27 7.27 3.31
N GLY A 133 10.76 7.91 4.37
CA GLY A 133 10.31 9.23 4.84
C GLY A 133 9.21 9.21 5.90
N GLN A 134 8.72 10.42 6.24
CA GLN A 134 7.61 10.66 7.16
C GLN A 134 6.30 9.99 6.70
N ASP A 135 5.26 9.99 7.53
CA ASP A 135 3.93 9.39 7.25
C ASP A 135 3.92 7.85 7.06
N ALA A 136 4.90 7.16 7.64
CA ALA A 136 5.07 5.71 7.55
C ALA A 136 4.98 5.00 8.91
N SER A 137 4.23 5.55 9.87
CA SER A 137 4.12 4.98 11.23
C SER A 137 3.48 3.60 11.29
N GLY A 138 2.56 3.27 10.38
CA GLY A 138 2.07 1.89 10.21
C GLY A 138 3.08 1.01 9.49
N GLY A 139 3.88 1.59 8.60
CA GLY A 139 4.94 0.90 7.87
C GLY A 139 4.99 1.29 6.40
N VAL A 140 5.69 0.46 5.62
CA VAL A 140 5.92 0.67 4.19
C VAL A 140 5.58 -0.58 3.42
N ILE A 141 4.90 -0.42 2.27
CA ILE A 141 4.63 -1.49 1.31
C ILE A 141 5.33 -1.13 0.00
N LEU A 142 6.15 -2.05 -0.51
CA LEU A 142 6.87 -1.91 -1.77
C LEU A 142 6.31 -2.94 -2.76
N ILE A 143 5.78 -2.46 -3.87
CA ILE A 143 5.26 -3.28 -4.96
C ILE A 143 6.26 -3.19 -6.11
N THR A 144 6.77 -4.35 -6.54
CA THR A 144 7.59 -4.45 -7.75
C THR A 144 6.76 -5.11 -8.84
N THR A 145 6.69 -4.49 -10.02
CA THR A 145 5.96 -5.03 -11.16
C THR A 145 6.81 -6.01 -11.98
N LYS A 146 6.16 -6.95 -12.67
CA LYS A 146 6.83 -7.95 -13.52
C LYS A 146 7.55 -7.27 -14.67
N ARG A 147 8.78 -7.69 -14.94
CA ARG A 147 9.51 -7.35 -16.17
C ARG A 147 9.27 -8.42 -17.24
N THR A 148 9.02 -7.98 -18.46
CA THR A 148 8.68 -8.87 -19.58
C THR A 148 9.70 -8.73 -20.71
N ARG A 149 9.98 -9.84 -21.41
CA ARG A 149 10.91 -9.86 -22.55
C ARG A 149 10.22 -9.69 -23.90
N ASP A 150 8.92 -10.01 -23.97
CA ASP A 150 8.10 -9.98 -25.18
C ASP A 150 6.78 -9.19 -24.92
N LEU A 151 5.90 -9.14 -25.93
CA LEU A 151 4.54 -8.63 -25.77
C LEU A 151 3.76 -9.50 -24.78
N THR A 152 3.22 -8.88 -23.74
CA THR A 152 2.36 -9.54 -22.75
C THR A 152 1.25 -8.59 -22.36
N GLY A 153 0.13 -9.14 -21.90
CA GLY A 153 -0.97 -8.32 -21.41
C GLY A 153 -2.12 -9.17 -20.93
N ASN A 154 -3.12 -8.53 -20.37
CA ASN A 154 -4.37 -9.21 -20.10
C ASN A 154 -5.57 -8.26 -20.19
N VAL A 155 -6.72 -8.83 -20.57
CA VAL A 155 -8.03 -8.19 -20.51
C VAL A 155 -8.87 -8.94 -19.49
N LYS A 156 -9.34 -8.25 -18.45
CA LYS A 156 -10.16 -8.80 -17.38
C LYS A 156 -11.50 -8.10 -17.35
N THR A 157 -12.58 -8.87 -17.37
CA THR A 157 -13.94 -8.35 -17.24
C THR A 157 -14.73 -9.19 -16.25
N TYR A 158 -15.61 -8.58 -15.49
CA TYR A 158 -16.56 -9.30 -14.64
C TYR A 158 -17.83 -8.47 -14.40
N ALA A 159 -18.90 -9.18 -14.03
CA ALA A 159 -20.14 -8.61 -13.56
C ALA A 159 -20.60 -9.33 -12.30
N GLY A 160 -21.38 -8.65 -11.47
CA GLY A 160 -21.85 -9.18 -10.20
C GLY A 160 -23.21 -8.63 -9.78
N ASN A 161 -23.65 -8.99 -8.58
CA ASN A 161 -24.81 -8.36 -7.97
C ASN A 161 -24.54 -6.88 -7.63
N HIS A 162 -25.59 -6.14 -7.25
CA HIS A 162 -25.52 -4.71 -6.95
C HIS A 162 -25.08 -3.83 -8.13
N GLY A 163 -25.48 -4.21 -9.35
CA GLY A 163 -25.12 -3.48 -10.56
C GLY A 163 -23.61 -3.45 -10.83
N THR A 164 -22.84 -4.38 -10.25
CA THR A 164 -21.38 -4.35 -10.33
C THR A 164 -20.91 -4.74 -11.72
N GLY A 165 -20.11 -3.87 -12.35
CA GLY A 165 -19.46 -4.11 -13.63
C GLY A 165 -18.01 -3.65 -13.59
N TYR A 166 -17.13 -4.42 -14.23
CA TYR A 166 -15.70 -4.13 -14.27
C TYR A 166 -15.08 -4.52 -15.62
N GLY A 167 -14.21 -3.65 -16.13
CA GLY A 167 -13.36 -3.91 -17.27
C GLY A 167 -11.96 -3.37 -17.05
N HIS A 168 -10.94 -4.14 -17.39
CA HIS A 168 -9.55 -3.70 -17.35
C HIS A 168 -8.77 -4.33 -18.48
N ALA A 169 -7.86 -3.56 -19.08
CA ALA A 169 -6.90 -4.04 -20.04
C ALA A 169 -5.52 -3.49 -19.72
N ASN A 170 -4.50 -4.33 -19.84
CA ASN A 170 -3.12 -3.89 -19.86
C ASN A 170 -2.35 -4.56 -21.00
N LEU A 171 -1.32 -3.86 -21.45
CA LEU A 171 -0.40 -4.34 -22.47
C LEU A 171 0.98 -3.80 -22.14
N GLN A 172 1.98 -4.67 -22.18
CA GLN A 172 3.38 -4.33 -22.03
C GLN A 172 4.19 -4.99 -23.14
N MET A 173 5.14 -4.25 -23.70
CA MET A 173 5.99 -4.71 -24.78
C MET A 173 7.42 -4.29 -24.52
N THR A 174 8.35 -5.22 -24.70
CA THR A 174 9.79 -4.94 -24.71
C THR A 174 10.32 -5.11 -26.14
N THR A 175 11.09 -4.14 -26.61
CA THR A 175 11.74 -4.16 -27.93
C THR A 175 13.09 -3.46 -27.83
N GLY A 176 14.18 -4.23 -27.94
CA GLY A 176 15.53 -3.75 -27.68
C GLY A 176 15.67 -3.22 -26.26
N SER A 177 16.22 -2.02 -26.10
CA SER A 177 16.39 -1.33 -24.82
C SER A 177 15.10 -0.72 -24.25
N TRP A 178 13.99 -0.74 -24.99
CA TRP A 178 12.75 -0.10 -24.56
C TRP A 178 11.74 -1.12 -24.04
N THR A 179 11.15 -0.83 -22.88
CA THR A 179 9.91 -1.47 -22.41
C THR A 179 8.84 -0.40 -22.30
N ALA A 180 7.70 -0.58 -22.96
CA ALA A 180 6.55 0.33 -22.86
C ALA A 180 5.33 -0.43 -22.33
N GLY A 181 4.51 0.23 -21.53
CA GLY A 181 3.29 -0.32 -20.97
C GLY A 181 2.13 0.67 -21.04
N VAL A 182 0.93 0.16 -21.24
CA VAL A 182 -0.33 0.90 -21.12
C VAL A 182 -1.33 0.09 -20.32
N THR A 183 -2.15 0.78 -19.54
CA THR A 183 -3.19 0.18 -18.70
C THR A 183 -4.42 1.08 -18.72
N GLY A 184 -5.60 0.47 -18.69
CA GLY A 184 -6.87 1.17 -18.67
C GLY A 184 -7.94 0.33 -17.99
N GLY A 185 -8.88 0.97 -17.32
CA GLY A 185 -9.99 0.26 -16.71
C GLY A 185 -11.15 1.13 -16.28
N PHE A 186 -12.24 0.45 -15.99
CA PHE A 186 -13.51 0.99 -15.56
C PHE A 186 -14.13 0.06 -14.51
N GLU A 187 -14.70 0.64 -13.47
CA GLU A 187 -15.50 -0.06 -12.46
C GLU A 187 -16.75 0.75 -12.17
N ALA A 188 -17.91 0.10 -12.12
CA ALA A 188 -19.16 0.70 -11.67
C ALA A 188 -19.93 -0.25 -10.74
N THR A 189 -20.70 0.31 -9.81
CA THR A 189 -21.64 -0.42 -8.96
C THR A 189 -22.74 0.51 -8.48
N ASP A 190 -23.97 0.01 -8.40
CA ASP A 190 -25.11 0.70 -7.78
C ASP A 190 -24.99 0.71 -6.24
N GLY A 191 -24.13 -0.15 -5.70
CA GLY A 191 -23.97 -0.35 -4.27
C GLY A 191 -25.11 -1.17 -3.64
N TYR A 192 -25.00 -1.39 -2.33
CA TYR A 192 -25.93 -2.21 -1.54
C TYR A 192 -26.66 -1.41 -0.45
N LYS A 193 -26.32 -0.13 -0.30
CA LYS A 193 -26.93 0.81 0.64
C LYS A 193 -27.26 2.13 -0.07
N VAL A 194 -28.03 2.98 0.58
CA VAL A 194 -28.39 4.29 0.01
C VAL A 194 -27.13 5.12 -0.22
N ASN A 195 -27.00 5.70 -1.41
CA ASN A 195 -25.94 6.63 -1.77
C ASN A 195 -24.52 6.04 -1.54
N ASN A 196 -24.29 4.81 -2.01
CA ASN A 196 -22.96 4.18 -2.06
C ASN A 196 -22.58 3.61 -3.43
N ASP A 197 -23.28 4.06 -4.46
CA ASP A 197 -22.89 3.85 -5.84
C ASP A 197 -21.48 4.45 -6.08
N LYS A 198 -20.78 3.87 -7.05
CA LYS A 198 -19.44 4.28 -7.43
C LYS A 198 -19.26 4.05 -8.92
N GLU A 199 -18.62 5.01 -9.58
CA GLU A 199 -18.06 4.89 -10.92
C GLU A 199 -16.59 5.31 -10.88
N ARG A 200 -15.72 4.56 -11.54
CA ARG A 200 -14.28 4.83 -11.56
C ARG A 200 -13.67 4.54 -12.91
N TRP A 201 -12.94 5.52 -13.42
CA TRP A 201 -12.10 5.40 -14.61
C TRP A 201 -10.63 5.47 -14.23
N LYS A 202 -9.81 4.69 -14.93
CA LYS A 202 -8.36 4.72 -14.75
C LYS A 202 -7.62 4.50 -16.06
N ALA A 203 -6.51 5.21 -16.20
CA ALA A 203 -5.58 5.04 -17.30
C ALA A 203 -4.15 5.23 -16.80
N GLY A 204 -3.21 4.50 -17.40
CA GLY A 204 -1.80 4.62 -17.06
C GLY A 204 -0.90 4.24 -18.23
N ALA A 205 0.30 4.80 -18.22
CA ALA A 205 1.35 4.52 -19.19
C ALA A 205 2.71 4.47 -18.51
N SER A 206 3.59 3.61 -19.00
CA SER A 206 4.97 3.52 -18.53
C SER A 206 5.93 3.30 -19.68
N ALA A 207 7.16 3.79 -19.52
CA ALA A 207 8.25 3.59 -20.45
C ALA A 207 9.55 3.40 -19.66
N ILE A 208 10.33 2.38 -20.00
CA ILE A 208 11.62 2.10 -19.41
C ILE A 208 12.65 2.00 -20.54
N TYR A 209 13.72 2.78 -20.44
CA TYR A 209 14.89 2.66 -21.30
C TYR A 209 16.03 2.02 -20.49
N THR A 210 16.42 0.81 -20.88
CA THR A 210 17.49 0.03 -20.23
C THR A 210 18.75 0.09 -21.08
N ILE A 211 19.80 0.69 -20.53
CA ILE A 211 21.15 0.68 -21.14
C ILE A 211 21.83 -0.64 -20.79
N ASP A 212 21.88 -0.95 -19.49
CA ASP A 212 22.41 -2.18 -18.92
C ASP A 212 21.74 -2.45 -17.56
N ASP A 213 22.11 -3.54 -16.89
CA ASP A 213 21.53 -3.95 -15.60
C ASP A 213 21.75 -2.94 -14.45
N GLY A 214 22.71 -2.03 -14.59
CA GLY A 214 23.01 -0.97 -13.64
C GLY A 214 22.47 0.41 -14.03
N LYS A 215 22.02 0.60 -15.28
CA LYS A 215 21.63 1.89 -15.83
C LYS A 215 20.31 1.83 -16.57
N ASN A 216 19.30 2.50 -16.04
CA ASN A 216 18.00 2.62 -16.69
C ASN A 216 17.29 3.94 -16.33
N PHE A 217 16.40 4.34 -17.22
CA PHE A 217 15.47 5.45 -17.00
C PHE A 217 14.05 4.89 -17.08
N SER A 218 13.22 5.22 -16.10
CA SER A 218 11.82 4.80 -16.04
C SER A 218 10.93 6.03 -15.95
N PHE A 219 9.90 6.09 -16.78
CA PHE A 219 8.85 7.09 -16.75
C PHE A 219 7.50 6.41 -16.51
N SER A 220 6.66 7.00 -15.69
CA SER A 220 5.28 6.54 -15.52
C SER A 220 4.31 7.70 -15.34
N ALA A 221 3.11 7.55 -15.88
CA ALA A 221 2.03 8.52 -15.81
C ALA A 221 0.71 7.79 -15.59
N ASP A 222 -0.10 8.25 -14.64
CA ASP A 222 -1.39 7.65 -14.31
C ASP A 222 -2.44 8.72 -14.02
N TYR A 223 -3.68 8.41 -14.38
CA TYR A 223 -4.86 9.20 -14.13
C TYR A 223 -5.97 8.30 -13.56
N ILE A 224 -6.63 8.77 -12.51
CA ILE A 224 -7.81 8.12 -11.93
C ILE A 224 -8.87 9.18 -11.70
N GLU A 225 -10.10 8.86 -12.07
CA GLU A 225 -11.30 9.63 -11.80
C GLU A 225 -12.30 8.72 -11.08
N ASP A 226 -12.86 9.19 -9.97
CA ASP A 226 -13.77 8.44 -9.10
C ASP A 226 -14.94 9.33 -8.71
N GLU A 227 -16.14 8.92 -9.09
CA GLU A 227 -17.40 9.52 -8.64
C GLU A 227 -18.15 8.55 -7.74
N ARG A 228 -18.65 9.03 -6.61
CA ARG A 228 -19.41 8.19 -5.69
C ARG A 228 -20.38 8.93 -4.80
N GLY A 229 -21.35 8.17 -4.31
CA GLY A 229 -22.17 8.55 -3.17
C GLY A 229 -21.41 8.39 -1.84
N SER A 230 -21.75 9.24 -0.88
CA SER A 230 -21.33 9.09 0.51
C SER A 230 -22.56 8.93 1.40
N SER A 231 -22.78 7.75 1.96
CA SER A 231 -24.01 7.43 2.72
C SER A 231 -24.12 8.15 4.08
N GLY A 232 -23.00 8.60 4.65
CA GLY A 232 -22.97 9.12 6.03
C GLY A 232 -23.18 8.00 7.06
N GLN A 233 -23.17 8.35 8.36
CA GLN A 233 -23.45 7.40 9.43
C GLN A 233 -24.95 7.09 9.53
N PRO A 234 -25.38 5.94 10.09
CA PRO A 234 -26.80 5.61 10.21
C PRO A 234 -27.61 6.65 10.99
N ASP A 235 -27.02 7.20 12.05
CA ASP A 235 -27.64 8.24 12.88
C ASP A 235 -27.67 9.62 12.17
N TYR A 236 -26.84 9.81 11.14
CA TYR A 236 -26.67 11.07 10.41
C TYR A 236 -26.49 10.82 8.89
N PRO A 237 -27.52 10.30 8.20
CA PRO A 237 -27.40 9.93 6.80
C PRO A 237 -27.18 11.15 5.90
N THR A 238 -26.48 10.95 4.79
CA THR A 238 -26.18 11.98 3.79
C THR A 238 -26.65 11.54 2.39
N PRO A 239 -27.97 11.44 2.15
CA PRO A 239 -28.52 10.87 0.92
C PRO A 239 -28.20 11.68 -0.35
N PHE A 240 -27.82 12.95 -0.22
CA PHE A 240 -27.50 13.85 -1.32
C PHE A 240 -26.01 14.16 -1.45
N SER A 241 -25.16 13.53 -0.63
CA SER A 241 -23.73 13.81 -0.62
C SER A 241 -23.02 13.07 -1.76
N ARG A 242 -22.35 13.82 -2.64
CA ARG A 242 -21.52 13.28 -3.72
C ARG A 242 -20.07 13.70 -3.51
N LYS A 243 -19.18 12.81 -3.96
CA LYS A 243 -17.75 13.08 -4.01
C LYS A 243 -17.23 12.69 -5.40
N GLU A 244 -16.56 13.65 -6.02
CA GLU A 244 -15.73 13.45 -7.21
C GLU A 244 -14.26 13.60 -6.80
N THR A 245 -13.43 12.65 -7.20
CA THR A 245 -12.00 12.66 -6.98
C THR A 245 -11.27 12.46 -8.30
N GLU A 246 -10.40 13.41 -8.63
CA GLU A 246 -9.46 13.27 -9.75
C GLU A 246 -8.04 13.16 -9.20
N ASN A 247 -7.23 12.29 -9.79
CA ASN A 247 -5.86 12.08 -9.38
C ASN A 247 -4.95 11.92 -10.58
N THR A 248 -3.87 12.71 -10.62
CA THR A 248 -2.79 12.58 -11.61
C THR A 248 -1.48 12.23 -10.91
N SER A 249 -0.72 11.28 -11.46
CA SER A 249 0.56 10.86 -10.92
C SER A 249 1.59 10.73 -12.04
N LEU A 250 2.71 11.44 -11.93
CA LEU A 250 3.85 11.38 -12.86
C LEU A 250 5.10 10.98 -12.08
N SER A 251 5.96 10.15 -12.65
CA SER A 251 7.33 10.00 -12.16
C SER A 251 8.35 9.79 -13.26
N PHE A 252 9.57 10.19 -12.92
CA PHE A 252 10.79 9.89 -13.64
C PHE A 252 11.80 9.31 -12.65
N ARG A 253 12.36 8.16 -12.97
CA ARG A 253 13.37 7.50 -12.16
C ARG A 253 14.60 7.22 -13.00
N ALA A 254 15.74 7.75 -12.58
CA ALA A 254 17.04 7.45 -13.17
C ALA A 254 17.81 6.53 -12.20
N THR A 255 18.06 5.30 -12.61
CA THR A 255 18.98 4.41 -11.91
C THR A 255 20.32 4.45 -12.62
N TRP A 256 21.36 4.85 -11.92
CA TRP A 256 22.74 4.84 -12.38
C TRP A 256 23.62 4.31 -11.25
N ARG A 257 23.68 2.98 -11.10
CA ARG A 257 24.32 2.33 -9.94
C ARG A 257 25.71 2.94 -9.65
N PRO A 258 26.02 3.27 -8.39
CA PRO A 258 25.26 2.99 -7.16
C PRO A 258 24.11 3.95 -6.84
N VAL A 259 23.87 4.96 -7.67
CA VAL A 259 22.95 6.07 -7.43
C VAL A 259 21.57 5.80 -8.06
N ALA A 260 20.51 6.23 -7.39
CA ALA A 260 19.17 6.31 -7.96
C ALA A 260 18.53 7.65 -7.58
N SER A 261 17.95 8.32 -8.57
CA SER A 261 17.14 9.53 -8.43
C SER A 261 15.70 9.21 -8.85
N THR A 262 14.73 9.67 -8.07
CA THR A 262 13.30 9.54 -8.37
C THR A 262 12.64 10.90 -8.19
N THR A 263 12.23 11.50 -9.31
CA THR A 263 11.37 12.69 -9.33
C THR A 263 9.93 12.25 -9.48
N TYR A 264 9.01 12.83 -8.71
CA TYR A 264 7.58 12.56 -8.86
C TYR A 264 6.74 13.82 -8.70
N TYR A 265 5.57 13.80 -9.33
CA TYR A 265 4.52 14.79 -9.19
C TYR A 265 3.19 14.08 -9.00
N ASN A 266 2.49 14.38 -7.91
CA ASN A 266 1.18 13.83 -7.60
C ASN A 266 0.20 14.97 -7.38
N GLU A 267 -0.89 14.98 -8.11
CA GLU A 267 -2.01 15.89 -7.90
C GLU A 267 -3.27 15.11 -7.54
N GLY A 268 -4.03 15.64 -6.60
CA GLY A 268 -5.38 15.20 -6.34
C GLY A 268 -6.32 16.39 -6.23
N ARG A 269 -7.56 16.18 -6.64
CA ARG A 269 -8.67 17.12 -6.48
C ARG A 269 -9.84 16.36 -5.88
N ASN A 270 -10.40 16.88 -4.79
CA ASN A 270 -11.67 16.43 -4.24
C ASN A 270 -12.71 17.53 -4.45
N HIS A 271 -13.84 17.18 -5.03
CA HIS A 271 -15.03 18.03 -5.10
C HIS A 271 -16.16 17.35 -4.32
N ASN A 272 -16.55 17.94 -3.20
CA ASN A 272 -17.63 17.45 -2.34
C ASN A 272 -18.85 18.34 -2.56
N THR A 273 -20.01 17.72 -2.81
CA THR A 273 -21.29 18.43 -2.95
C THR A 273 -22.37 17.80 -2.09
N ASP A 274 -23.23 18.65 -1.51
CA ASP A 274 -24.45 18.25 -0.80
C ASP A 274 -25.39 19.46 -0.73
N PRO A 275 -26.37 19.55 -1.65
CA PRO A 275 -27.30 20.66 -1.69
C PRO A 275 -28.12 20.82 -0.40
N SER A 276 -28.37 19.73 0.33
CA SER A 276 -29.17 19.76 1.56
C SER A 276 -28.42 20.38 2.75
N ARG A 277 -27.09 20.44 2.67
CA ARG A 277 -26.19 21.00 3.69
C ARG A 277 -25.41 22.21 3.19
N SER A 278 -25.77 22.77 2.03
CA SER A 278 -25.07 23.88 1.38
C SER A 278 -23.58 23.61 1.15
N ILE A 279 -23.23 22.36 0.83
CA ILE A 279 -21.85 21.96 0.53
C ILE A 279 -21.64 22.02 -0.98
N ASP A 280 -20.67 22.83 -1.38
CA ASP A 280 -20.02 22.82 -2.69
C ASP A 280 -18.57 23.26 -2.44
N LYS A 281 -17.70 22.26 -2.25
CA LYS A 281 -16.34 22.47 -1.71
C LYS A 281 -15.32 21.73 -2.53
N THR A 282 -14.29 22.45 -2.97
CA THR A 282 -13.16 21.87 -3.69
C THR A 282 -11.88 21.98 -2.84
N LEU A 283 -11.11 20.89 -2.79
CA LEU A 283 -9.75 20.83 -2.30
C LEU A 283 -8.85 20.27 -3.40
N ARG A 284 -7.84 21.02 -3.81
CA ARG A 284 -6.78 20.56 -4.71
C ARG A 284 -5.46 20.51 -3.94
N VAL A 285 -4.74 19.41 -4.07
CA VAL A 285 -3.41 19.24 -3.48
C VAL A 285 -2.46 18.73 -4.55
N SER A 286 -1.35 19.44 -4.74
CA SER A 286 -0.24 19.00 -5.60
C SER A 286 1.01 18.77 -4.76
N LYS A 287 1.74 17.70 -5.05
CA LYS A 287 2.97 17.32 -4.39
C LYS A 287 4.04 17.08 -5.43
N TRP A 288 5.14 17.81 -5.33
CA TRP A 288 6.33 17.58 -6.13
C TRP A 288 7.45 17.11 -5.22
N GLY A 289 8.17 16.06 -5.61
CA GLY A 289 9.27 15.54 -4.81
C GLY A 289 10.42 14.98 -5.63
N GLU A 290 11.59 14.99 -5.01
CA GLU A 290 12.83 14.41 -5.51
C GLU A 290 13.47 13.57 -4.41
N ASP A 291 13.72 12.30 -4.69
CA ASP A 291 14.45 11.38 -3.81
C ASP A 291 15.75 10.95 -4.47
N LEU A 292 16.89 11.32 -3.87
CA LEU A 292 18.22 10.90 -4.28
C LEU A 292 18.78 9.92 -3.25
N SER A 293 19.21 8.74 -3.71
CA SER A 293 19.84 7.74 -2.84
C SER A 293 21.04 7.11 -3.52
N ALA A 294 22.02 6.68 -2.72
CA ALA A 294 23.17 5.94 -3.18
C ALA A 294 23.45 4.78 -2.22
N THR A 295 23.78 3.62 -2.78
CA THR A 295 24.10 2.41 -2.00
C THR A 295 25.53 1.98 -2.27
N PHE A 296 26.36 2.00 -1.24
CA PHE A 296 27.77 1.67 -1.32
C PHE A 296 28.07 0.44 -0.47
N SER A 297 28.93 -0.45 -0.97
CA SER A 297 29.53 -1.46 -0.11
C SER A 297 30.65 -0.81 0.70
N THR A 298 30.61 -1.00 2.03
CA THR A 298 31.63 -0.56 2.98
C THR A 298 32.63 -1.68 3.30
N GLY A 299 32.71 -2.71 2.43
CA GLY A 299 33.56 -3.88 2.62
C GLY A 299 33.07 -4.75 3.79
N ASP A 300 33.95 -5.05 4.75
CA ASP A 300 33.62 -5.82 5.96
C ASP A 300 32.61 -5.14 6.88
N TRP A 301 32.31 -3.86 6.63
CA TRP A 301 31.31 -3.07 7.36
C TRP A 301 29.91 -3.17 6.73
N GLY A 302 29.78 -3.88 5.59
CA GLY A 302 28.50 -4.20 4.98
C GLY A 302 28.07 -3.20 3.90
N GLU A 303 26.85 -2.66 4.03
CA GLU A 303 26.23 -1.78 3.02
C GLU A 303 25.70 -0.49 3.64
N LEU A 304 26.13 0.65 3.09
CA LEU A 304 25.64 1.98 3.42
C LEU A 304 24.65 2.45 2.36
N ASN A 305 23.41 2.76 2.78
CA ASN A 305 22.45 3.49 1.97
C ASN A 305 22.27 4.90 2.54
N ALA A 306 22.65 5.92 1.76
CA ALA A 306 22.53 7.32 2.17
C ALA A 306 21.87 8.14 1.06
N GLY A 307 21.21 9.22 1.45
CA GLY A 307 20.47 10.03 0.48
C GLY A 307 19.88 11.30 1.07
N GLY A 308 19.29 12.07 0.17
CA GLY A 308 18.54 13.28 0.49
C GLY A 308 17.23 13.29 -0.27
N ALA A 309 16.24 13.99 0.28
CA ALA A 309 14.96 14.18 -0.38
C ALA A 309 14.48 15.62 -0.22
N PHE A 310 13.74 16.09 -1.22
CA PHE A 310 13.01 17.34 -1.20
C PHE A 310 11.55 17.07 -1.56
N GLN A 311 10.64 17.73 -0.85
CA GLN A 311 9.21 17.67 -1.13
C GLN A 311 8.61 19.08 -1.01
N MET A 312 7.81 19.48 -1.99
CA MET A 312 6.99 20.69 -1.98
C MET A 312 5.53 20.30 -2.20
N ASP A 313 4.71 20.60 -1.21
CA ASP A 313 3.26 20.40 -1.27
C ASP A 313 2.56 21.76 -1.39
N ARG A 314 1.53 21.84 -2.23
CA ARG A 314 0.66 23.00 -2.35
C ARG A 314 -0.79 22.58 -2.25
N ALA A 315 -1.59 23.35 -1.52
CA ALA A 315 -3.02 23.13 -1.41
C ALA A 315 -3.79 24.43 -1.70
N SER A 316 -4.88 24.30 -2.45
CA SER A 316 -5.82 25.38 -2.73
C SER A 316 -7.25 24.86 -2.62
N GLY A 317 -8.20 25.74 -2.34
CA GLY A 317 -9.59 25.35 -2.20
C GLY A 317 -10.55 26.51 -2.07
N SER A 318 -11.83 26.18 -1.95
CA SER A 318 -12.93 27.15 -1.93
C SER A 318 -13.07 27.96 -0.64
N ASN A 319 -12.42 27.52 0.45
CA ASN A 319 -12.70 27.98 1.82
C ASN A 319 -11.43 28.30 2.64
N PHE A 320 -10.26 28.37 2.02
CA PHE A 320 -9.00 28.74 2.67
C PHE A 320 -8.02 29.34 1.64
N ASP A 321 -7.07 30.14 2.13
CA ASP A 321 -6.01 30.70 1.30
C ASP A 321 -5.02 29.62 0.86
N ASP A 322 -4.44 29.76 -0.33
CA ASP A 322 -3.45 28.83 -0.85
C ASP A 322 -2.30 28.60 0.15
N GLN A 323 -1.99 27.34 0.42
CA GLN A 323 -0.93 26.92 1.33
C GLN A 323 0.23 26.29 0.54
N GLN A 324 1.45 26.50 1.00
CA GLN A 324 2.66 25.84 0.50
C GLN A 324 3.50 25.34 1.66
N GLU A 325 3.94 24.08 1.57
CA GLU A 325 4.77 23.42 2.59
C GLU A 325 5.95 22.73 1.94
N GLU A 326 7.11 22.84 2.58
CA GLU A 326 8.37 22.28 2.10
C GLU A 326 9.01 21.40 3.18
N THR A 327 9.53 20.26 2.75
CA THR A 327 10.29 19.35 3.60
C THR A 327 11.63 19.01 2.93
N TYR A 328 12.70 19.23 3.66
CA TYR A 328 14.06 18.85 3.27
C TYR A 328 14.52 17.70 4.16
N SER A 329 15.01 16.61 3.57
CA SER A 329 15.41 15.42 4.30
C SER A 329 16.82 14.97 3.99
N LEU A 330 17.51 14.45 5.00
CA LEU A 330 18.75 13.70 4.85
C LEU A 330 18.62 12.39 5.63
N PHE A 331 19.12 11.30 5.05
CA PHE A 331 19.13 10.01 5.73
C PHE A 331 20.40 9.20 5.46
N ALA A 332 20.72 8.32 6.40
CA ALA A 332 21.75 7.29 6.25
C ALA A 332 21.31 6.03 7.00
N VAL A 333 21.50 4.87 6.38
CA VAL A 333 21.17 3.55 6.92
C VAL A 333 22.33 2.61 6.60
N GLU A 334 23.02 2.12 7.63
CA GLU A 334 24.08 1.11 7.50
C GLU A 334 23.51 -0.27 7.85
N THR A 335 23.83 -1.29 7.05
CA THR A 335 23.58 -2.69 7.38
C THR A 335 24.90 -3.46 7.45
N LEU A 336 25.26 -3.84 8.67
CA LEU A 336 26.42 -4.66 8.99
C LEU A 336 26.06 -6.14 8.97
N HIS A 337 26.89 -6.96 8.32
CA HIS A 337 26.79 -8.42 8.37
C HIS A 337 28.00 -9.01 9.11
N ARG A 338 27.75 -9.91 10.06
CA ARG A 338 28.79 -10.60 10.84
C ARG A 338 28.47 -12.09 10.94
N MET A 339 29.48 -12.89 11.33
CA MET A 339 29.37 -14.34 11.48
C MET A 339 28.88 -15.02 10.19
N ASP A 340 29.54 -14.74 9.06
CA ASP A 340 29.17 -15.25 7.72
C ASP A 340 27.71 -14.97 7.35
N GLY A 341 27.23 -13.76 7.69
CA GLY A 341 25.86 -13.32 7.42
C GLY A 341 24.78 -13.87 8.36
N ARG A 342 25.16 -14.62 9.41
CA ARG A 342 24.19 -15.08 10.43
C ARG A 342 23.69 -13.95 11.30
N LEU A 343 24.52 -12.96 11.60
CA LEU A 343 24.13 -11.77 12.35
C LEU A 343 24.07 -10.59 11.40
N SER A 344 22.97 -9.85 11.43
CA SER A 344 22.79 -8.61 10.68
C SER A 344 22.30 -7.51 11.61
N LEU A 345 23.01 -6.38 11.63
CA LEU A 345 22.65 -5.18 12.39
C LEU A 345 22.42 -4.05 11.39
N THR A 346 21.20 -3.53 11.34
CA THR A 346 20.87 -2.32 10.60
C THR A 346 20.69 -1.17 11.59
N ALA A 347 21.33 -0.04 11.33
CA ALA A 347 21.13 1.19 12.08
C ALA A 347 20.97 2.35 11.11
N GLY A 348 19.96 3.20 11.34
CA GLY A 348 19.63 4.29 10.43
C GLY A 348 19.08 5.51 11.14
N LEU A 349 19.21 6.65 10.48
CA LEU A 349 18.71 7.93 10.96
C LEU A 349 18.22 8.75 9.77
N ARG A 350 17.08 9.41 9.94
CA ARG A 350 16.59 10.45 9.04
C ARG A 350 16.30 11.72 9.82
N ALA A 351 16.76 12.86 9.30
CA ALA A 351 16.39 14.18 9.76
C ALA A 351 15.53 14.86 8.70
N ASN A 352 14.46 15.52 9.12
CA ASN A 352 13.55 16.27 8.25
C ASN A 352 13.41 17.68 8.81
N ILE A 353 13.65 18.68 7.97
CA ILE A 353 13.43 20.09 8.25
C ILE A 353 12.12 20.47 7.56
N ASN A 354 11.14 20.94 8.33
CA ASN A 354 9.79 21.23 7.83
C ASN A 354 9.52 22.74 7.89
N SER A 355 8.90 23.28 6.84
CA SER A 355 8.59 24.72 6.80
C SER A 355 7.35 25.10 7.63
N ALA A 356 6.41 24.16 7.80
CA ALA A 356 5.10 24.41 8.42
C ALA A 356 4.87 23.65 9.73
N PHE A 357 5.78 22.74 10.09
CA PHE A 357 5.68 21.89 11.27
C PHE A 357 7.04 21.78 11.95
N ASP A 358 7.08 21.12 13.11
CA ASP A 358 8.32 20.87 13.83
C ASP A 358 9.28 19.99 13.02
N ASP A 359 10.57 20.22 13.20
CA ASP A 359 11.61 19.37 12.66
C ASP A 359 11.53 17.96 13.29
N ALA A 360 11.83 16.94 12.50
CA ALA A 360 11.62 15.55 12.90
C ALA A 360 12.87 14.69 12.74
N LEU A 361 13.17 13.90 13.77
CA LEU A 361 14.23 12.90 13.77
C LEU A 361 13.64 11.48 13.86
N ASN A 362 13.98 10.63 12.89
CA ASN A 362 13.44 9.28 12.74
C ASN A 362 14.58 8.24 12.77
N PRO A 363 15.05 7.83 13.97
CA PRO A 363 15.99 6.74 14.13
C PRO A 363 15.35 5.36 13.88
N GLU A 364 16.18 4.41 13.44
CA GLU A 364 15.82 3.00 13.28
C GLU A 364 17.01 2.11 13.67
N ILE A 365 16.74 1.02 14.39
CA ILE A 365 17.71 -0.03 14.68
C ILE A 365 17.04 -1.41 14.56
N LYS A 366 17.73 -2.35 13.90
CA LYS A 366 17.25 -3.72 13.70
C LYS A 366 18.39 -4.70 13.88
N LEU A 367 18.17 -5.71 14.70
CA LEU A 367 19.10 -6.82 14.90
C LEU A 367 18.42 -8.12 14.45
N SER A 368 19.04 -8.82 13.51
CA SER A 368 18.56 -10.11 13.00
C SER A 368 19.61 -11.19 13.17
N TYR A 369 19.21 -12.34 13.69
CA TYR A 369 20.07 -13.50 13.87
C TYR A 369 19.46 -14.74 13.23
N LYS A 370 20.20 -15.38 12.32
CA LYS A 370 19.82 -16.61 11.63
C LYS A 370 20.59 -17.80 12.19
N TRP A 371 19.87 -18.83 12.65
CA TRP A 371 20.45 -20.09 13.09
C TRP A 371 19.67 -21.28 12.51
N LYS A 372 20.38 -22.17 11.80
CA LYS A 372 19.76 -23.32 11.12
C LYS A 372 18.58 -22.86 10.23
N LYS A 373 17.36 -23.29 10.55
CA LYS A 373 16.11 -22.96 9.84
C LYS A 373 15.32 -21.81 10.46
N TRP A 374 15.88 -21.17 11.48
CA TRP A 374 15.23 -20.15 12.29
C TRP A 374 15.89 -18.80 12.07
N ARG A 375 15.09 -17.75 12.25
CA ARG A 375 15.53 -16.36 12.25
C ARG A 375 14.77 -15.58 13.31
N ALA A 376 15.48 -14.89 14.18
CA ALA A 376 14.90 -13.93 15.11
C ALA A 376 15.30 -12.52 14.70
N THR A 377 14.36 -11.59 14.85
CA THR A 377 14.57 -10.18 14.56
C THR A 377 13.99 -9.34 15.70
N VAL A 378 14.80 -8.44 16.26
CA VAL A 378 14.39 -7.38 17.17
C VAL A 378 14.54 -6.05 16.43
N ALA A 379 13.59 -5.14 16.57
CA ALA A 379 13.75 -3.81 16.01
C ALA A 379 13.03 -2.72 16.82
N TYR A 380 13.56 -1.51 16.67
CA TYR A 380 12.98 -0.26 17.12
C TYR A 380 13.03 0.78 16.00
N SER A 381 11.97 1.57 15.88
CA SER A 381 11.89 2.67 14.91
C SER A 381 11.01 3.79 15.45
N ARG A 382 11.43 5.04 15.22
CA ARG A 382 10.60 6.22 15.45
C ARG A 382 10.19 6.84 14.11
N SER A 383 8.92 7.18 14.01
CA SER A 383 8.33 7.82 12.82
C SER A 383 7.54 9.07 13.23
N SER A 384 7.37 9.97 12.27
CA SER A 384 6.60 11.20 12.45
C SER A 384 5.61 11.32 11.30
N ASN A 385 4.38 11.74 11.59
CA ASN A 385 3.35 11.98 10.58
C ASN A 385 2.96 13.45 10.61
N THR A 386 2.83 14.06 9.44
CA THR A 386 2.28 15.42 9.32
C THR A 386 0.76 15.37 9.12
N PRO A 387 0.02 16.35 9.65
CA PRO A 387 -1.38 16.56 9.30
C PRO A 387 -1.54 16.84 7.80
N SER A 388 -2.33 16.02 7.13
CA SER A 388 -2.65 16.23 5.71
C SER A 388 -3.46 17.52 5.51
N PHE A 389 -3.38 18.10 4.31
CA PHE A 389 -4.27 19.19 3.92
C PHE A 389 -5.74 18.81 3.97
N TYR A 390 -6.07 17.52 3.76
CA TYR A 390 -7.44 17.06 3.93
C TYR A 390 -7.91 17.21 5.37
N GLN A 391 -7.11 16.75 6.34
CA GLN A 391 -7.47 16.86 7.76
C GLN A 391 -7.61 18.32 8.20
N ARG A 392 -6.77 19.20 7.66
CA ARG A 392 -6.73 20.61 8.03
C ARG A 392 -7.76 21.49 7.33
N TYR A 393 -8.11 21.22 6.08
CA TYR A 393 -8.87 22.15 5.24
C TYR A 393 -10.07 21.54 4.49
N ASN A 394 -10.17 20.21 4.36
CA ASN A 394 -11.29 19.61 3.63
C ASN A 394 -12.60 19.72 4.42
N GLU A 395 -13.65 20.13 3.73
CA GLU A 395 -15.00 20.27 4.27
C GLU A 395 -15.95 19.35 3.49
N THR A 396 -16.78 18.57 4.19
CA THR A 396 -17.77 17.66 3.61
C THR A 396 -19.09 17.76 4.37
N SER A 397 -20.11 17.02 3.93
CA SER A 397 -21.37 16.85 4.66
C SER A 397 -21.19 16.40 6.11
N SER A 398 -20.12 15.67 6.41
CA SER A 398 -19.86 15.09 7.74
C SER A 398 -18.56 15.58 8.37
N THR A 399 -17.78 16.46 7.73
CA THR A 399 -16.44 16.81 8.21
C THR A 399 -16.20 18.32 8.19
N ARG A 400 -15.71 18.85 9.32
CA ARG A 400 -15.19 20.21 9.46
C ARG A 400 -13.66 20.23 9.36
N PRO A 401 -13.08 21.30 8.79
CA PRO A 401 -11.64 21.50 8.77
C PRO A 401 -11.08 21.78 10.17
N ASN A 402 -9.81 21.46 10.38
CA ASN A 402 -9.06 21.89 11.56
C ASN A 402 -7.62 22.30 11.21
N PRO A 403 -7.36 23.58 10.89
CA PRO A 403 -6.03 24.03 10.53
C PRO A 403 -5.00 23.97 11.67
N SER A 404 -5.42 23.86 12.92
CA SER A 404 -4.53 23.92 14.09
C SER A 404 -3.90 22.57 14.49
N LEU A 405 -3.98 21.57 13.62
CA LEU A 405 -3.41 20.25 13.90
C LEU A 405 -1.88 20.29 13.99
N THR A 406 -1.32 19.53 14.93
CA THR A 406 0.12 19.30 15.12
C THR A 406 0.52 17.91 14.64
N MET A 407 1.83 17.67 14.52
CA MET A 407 2.38 16.37 14.10
C MET A 407 2.11 15.25 15.09
N GLU A 408 2.03 14.03 14.58
CA GLU A 408 2.04 12.80 15.39
C GLU A 408 3.45 12.22 15.44
N THR A 409 3.81 11.58 16.55
CA THR A 409 5.03 10.76 16.66
C THR A 409 4.70 9.33 17.05
N SER A 410 5.44 8.37 16.52
CA SER A 410 5.20 6.94 16.77
C SER A 410 6.51 6.20 17.01
N ASP A 411 6.64 5.62 18.20
CA ASP A 411 7.71 4.71 18.60
C ASP A 411 7.22 3.26 18.46
N ASN A 412 7.92 2.46 17.66
CA ASN A 412 7.52 1.09 17.34
C ASN A 412 8.59 0.12 17.82
N TYR A 413 8.18 -0.90 18.57
CA TYR A 413 9.03 -1.97 19.08
C TYR A 413 8.50 -3.31 18.60
N SER A 414 9.38 -4.20 18.15
CA SER A 414 8.96 -5.53 17.71
C SER A 414 10.02 -6.60 17.93
N LEU A 415 9.54 -7.82 18.18
CA LEU A 415 10.32 -9.05 18.23
C LEU A 415 9.60 -10.10 17.38
N SER A 416 10.30 -10.69 16.43
CA SER A 416 9.77 -11.71 15.52
C SER A 416 10.66 -12.94 15.47
N LEU A 417 10.04 -14.11 15.36
CA LEU A 417 10.68 -15.40 15.18
C LEU A 417 10.04 -16.10 13.98
N PHE A 418 10.83 -16.39 12.97
CA PHE A 418 10.43 -17.17 11.80
C PHE A 418 11.14 -18.53 11.80
N GLY A 419 10.44 -19.57 11.34
CA GLY A 419 11.00 -20.91 11.22
C GLY A 419 10.42 -21.72 10.06
N GLN A 420 11.31 -22.34 9.28
CA GLN A 420 10.97 -23.44 8.37
C GLN A 420 11.03 -24.76 9.14
N LEU A 421 9.94 -25.14 9.81
CA LEU A 421 9.88 -26.34 10.67
C LEU A 421 10.13 -27.63 9.85
N TYR A 422 9.37 -27.79 8.77
CA TYR A 422 9.45 -28.93 7.84
C TYR A 422 9.48 -28.44 6.39
N ARG A 423 9.70 -29.34 5.41
CA ARG A 423 9.61 -28.97 3.98
C ARG A 423 8.21 -28.46 3.61
N THR A 424 7.19 -28.92 4.32
CA THR A 424 5.78 -28.63 4.08
C THR A 424 5.18 -27.65 5.09
N LEU A 425 5.93 -27.19 6.10
CA LEU A 425 5.41 -26.32 7.15
C LEU A 425 6.41 -25.21 7.49
N SER A 426 5.95 -23.97 7.36
CA SER A 426 6.63 -22.76 7.82
C SER A 426 5.69 -21.93 8.68
N GLY A 427 6.26 -21.07 9.52
CA GLY A 427 5.47 -20.13 10.30
C GLY A 427 6.31 -19.06 10.98
N SER A 428 5.60 -18.06 11.50
CA SER A 428 6.16 -16.95 12.25
C SER A 428 5.32 -16.59 13.46
N VAL A 429 6.01 -16.07 14.47
CA VAL A 429 5.41 -15.43 15.64
C VAL A 429 6.06 -14.07 15.79
N SER A 430 5.24 -13.03 15.94
CA SER A 430 5.70 -11.67 16.19
C SER A 430 4.99 -11.10 17.41
N ILE A 431 5.67 -10.29 18.20
CA ILE A 431 5.08 -9.42 19.22
C ILE A 431 5.47 -7.97 18.90
N PHE A 432 4.56 -7.05 19.17
CA PHE A 432 4.74 -5.64 18.89
C PHE A 432 4.19 -4.76 20.01
N HIS A 433 4.79 -3.58 20.16
CA HIS A 433 4.32 -2.50 21.02
C HIS A 433 4.58 -1.18 20.30
N ASN A 434 3.52 -0.44 19.98
CA ASN A 434 3.61 0.85 19.28
C ASN A 434 3.01 1.93 20.17
N ARG A 435 3.74 3.02 20.37
CA ARG A 435 3.35 4.16 21.19
C ARG A 435 3.21 5.39 20.30
N LEU A 436 1.99 5.93 20.17
CA LEU A 436 1.66 7.08 19.34
C LEU A 436 1.33 8.28 20.23
N THR A 437 2.03 9.39 20.05
CA THR A 437 1.80 10.66 20.77
C THR A 437 1.18 11.70 19.84
N ASP A 438 0.26 12.50 20.37
CA ASP A 438 -0.50 13.55 19.68
C ASP A 438 -1.34 13.03 18.51
N ARG A 439 -1.89 11.81 18.67
CA ARG A 439 -2.60 11.10 17.59
C ARG A 439 -3.77 11.91 17.03
N ILE A 440 -3.75 12.20 15.75
CA ILE A 440 -4.84 12.84 15.02
C ILE A 440 -6.00 11.85 14.88
N THR A 441 -7.08 12.13 15.58
CA THR A 441 -8.28 11.31 15.63
C THR A 441 -9.47 12.07 15.07
N TYR A 442 -10.32 11.40 14.29
CA TYR A 442 -11.58 11.96 13.86
C TYR A 442 -12.63 11.81 14.98
N VAL A 443 -13.09 12.95 15.49
CA VAL A 443 -14.05 13.02 16.60
C VAL A 443 -15.37 13.57 16.05
N THR A 444 -16.44 12.78 16.15
CA THR A 444 -17.79 13.18 15.72
C THR A 444 -18.46 14.01 16.81
N GLY A 445 -18.96 15.21 16.46
CA GLY A 445 -19.77 16.04 17.36
C GLY A 445 -21.22 15.58 17.48
N ASP A 446 -21.96 16.17 18.41
CA ASP A 446 -23.38 15.85 18.66
C ASP A 446 -24.30 16.18 17.46
N ASP A 447 -23.84 17.06 16.57
CA ASP A 447 -24.51 17.41 15.31
C ASP A 447 -24.24 16.40 14.17
N GLY A 448 -23.48 15.34 14.44
CA GLY A 448 -23.10 14.31 13.47
C GLY A 448 -21.98 14.75 12.52
N ILE A 449 -21.42 15.94 12.73
CA ILE A 449 -20.31 16.46 11.94
C ILE A 449 -19.04 16.31 12.77
N GLY A 450 -18.07 15.58 12.23
CA GLY A 450 -16.80 15.36 12.91
C GLY A 450 -15.69 16.32 12.48
N GLN A 451 -14.65 16.36 13.29
CA GLN A 451 -13.45 17.15 13.07
C GLN A 451 -12.23 16.31 13.47
N TYR A 452 -11.12 16.47 12.75
CA TYR A 452 -9.85 15.87 13.16
C TYR A 452 -9.25 16.68 14.31
N GLN A 453 -8.76 16.01 15.35
CA GLN A 453 -8.19 16.64 16.54
C GLN A 453 -6.95 15.84 16.99
N ASN A 454 -5.90 16.52 17.45
CA ASN A 454 -4.79 15.85 18.14
C ASN A 454 -5.31 15.31 19.48
N PHE A 455 -4.97 14.05 19.75
CA PHE A 455 -5.53 13.29 20.84
C PHE A 455 -4.42 12.48 21.50
N GLY A 456 -4.01 12.94 22.69
CA GLY A 456 -3.23 12.26 23.72
C GLY A 456 -2.17 11.23 23.32
N LEU A 457 -1.95 10.29 24.24
CA LEU A 457 -1.03 9.17 24.12
C LEU A 457 -1.81 7.87 23.90
N VAL A 458 -1.50 7.13 22.85
CA VAL A 458 -2.18 5.88 22.49
C VAL A 458 -1.18 4.75 22.30
N THR A 459 -1.48 3.57 22.82
CA THR A 459 -0.65 2.37 22.65
C THR A 459 -1.36 1.29 21.84
N TYR A 460 -0.60 0.54 21.04
CA TYR A 460 -1.03 -0.66 20.34
C TYR A 460 -0.07 -1.79 20.71
N THR A 461 -0.52 -2.75 21.51
CA THR A 461 0.29 -3.87 22.00
C THR A 461 -0.32 -5.19 21.56
N GLY A 462 0.47 -6.11 21.04
CA GLY A 462 -0.10 -7.34 20.51
C GLY A 462 0.90 -8.34 19.99
N GLY A 463 0.36 -9.35 19.30
CA GLY A 463 1.16 -10.36 18.64
C GLY A 463 0.45 -11.00 17.46
N ASP A 464 1.26 -11.43 16.49
CA ASP A 464 0.84 -12.13 15.29
C ASP A 464 1.36 -13.57 15.31
N PHE A 465 0.56 -14.48 14.77
CA PHE A 465 0.94 -15.84 14.42
C PHE A 465 0.59 -16.07 12.95
N ALA A 466 1.51 -16.70 12.21
CA ALA A 466 1.28 -17.13 10.85
C ALA A 466 1.79 -18.54 10.64
N ALA A 467 1.04 -19.35 9.89
CA ALA A 467 1.48 -20.68 9.47
C ALA A 467 1.05 -20.97 8.03
N THR A 468 1.96 -21.56 7.25
CA THR A 468 1.68 -22.10 5.92
C THR A 468 2.00 -23.57 5.90
N TRP A 469 1.00 -24.40 5.59
CA TRP A 469 1.10 -25.84 5.52
C TRP A 469 0.75 -26.36 4.13
N THR A 470 1.64 -27.12 3.51
CA THR A 470 1.46 -27.78 2.21
C THR A 470 1.50 -29.30 2.37
N PRO A 471 0.44 -29.92 2.91
CA PRO A 471 0.42 -31.36 3.16
C PRO A 471 0.49 -32.22 1.89
N HIS A 472 0.07 -31.66 0.77
CA HIS A 472 0.02 -32.31 -0.54
C HIS A 472 0.32 -31.27 -1.63
N ASP A 473 0.77 -31.70 -2.81
CA ASP A 473 1.13 -30.78 -3.90
C ASP A 473 -0.08 -29.98 -4.44
N THR A 474 -1.29 -30.48 -4.20
CA THR A 474 -2.56 -29.83 -4.60
C THR A 474 -3.27 -29.10 -3.48
N ILE A 475 -2.77 -29.16 -2.23
CA ILE A 475 -3.43 -28.58 -1.05
C ILE A 475 -2.45 -27.66 -0.33
N LYS A 476 -2.89 -26.43 -0.09
CA LYS A 476 -2.17 -25.47 0.77
C LYS A 476 -3.17 -24.89 1.77
N VAL A 477 -2.74 -24.77 3.02
CA VAL A 477 -3.50 -24.17 4.11
C VAL A 477 -2.68 -23.02 4.66
N LYS A 478 -3.28 -21.84 4.76
CA LYS A 478 -2.67 -20.68 5.42
C LYS A 478 -3.54 -20.26 6.59
N THR A 479 -2.92 -19.99 7.74
CA THR A 479 -3.61 -19.47 8.92
C THR A 479 -2.85 -18.27 9.44
N THR A 480 -3.59 -17.20 9.75
CA THR A 480 -3.05 -16.03 10.44
C THR A 480 -3.93 -15.69 11.63
N TYR A 481 -3.31 -15.26 12.72
CA TYR A 481 -3.97 -14.82 13.93
C TYR A 481 -3.28 -13.57 14.46
N THR A 482 -4.06 -12.53 14.76
CA THR A 482 -3.58 -11.30 15.39
C THR A 482 -4.36 -11.06 16.67
N TYR A 483 -3.62 -10.91 17.77
CA TYR A 483 -4.10 -10.33 19.02
C TYR A 483 -3.64 -8.87 19.09
N MET A 484 -4.54 -7.93 19.37
CA MET A 484 -4.20 -6.52 19.49
C MET A 484 -5.02 -5.81 20.55
N GLU A 485 -4.31 -5.17 21.47
CA GLU A 485 -4.84 -4.25 22.46
C GLU A 485 -4.48 -2.82 22.04
N ALA A 486 -5.49 -1.97 21.91
CA ALA A 486 -5.34 -0.58 21.48
C ALA A 486 -6.03 0.34 22.49
N VAL A 487 -5.25 1.09 23.25
CA VAL A 487 -5.71 1.84 24.43
C VAL A 487 -5.28 3.30 24.33
N ASP A 488 -6.17 4.18 24.76
CA ASP A 488 -5.87 5.57 25.08
C ASP A 488 -5.38 5.65 26.54
N GLU A 489 -4.11 6.02 26.71
CA GLU A 489 -3.45 6.05 28.01
C GLU A 489 -3.95 7.19 28.92
N GLU A 490 -4.66 8.19 28.37
CA GLU A 490 -5.23 9.28 29.18
C GLU A 490 -6.57 8.90 29.80
N THR A 491 -7.39 8.13 29.08
CA THR A 491 -8.74 7.74 29.52
C THR A 491 -8.84 6.29 30.00
N ASP A 492 -7.81 5.48 29.78
CA ASP A 492 -7.80 4.02 30.00
C ASP A 492 -8.90 3.28 29.21
N HIS A 493 -9.43 3.93 28.16
CA HIS A 493 -10.43 3.35 27.27
C HIS A 493 -9.80 2.77 26.02
N TRP A 494 -10.44 1.75 25.48
CA TRP A 494 -10.07 1.13 24.23
C TRP A 494 -10.40 2.03 23.05
N LEU A 495 -9.52 2.04 22.06
CA LEU A 495 -9.80 2.73 20.81
C LEU A 495 -10.97 2.09 20.08
N THR A 496 -11.76 2.95 19.43
CA THR A 496 -12.86 2.50 18.59
C THR A 496 -12.35 1.79 17.33
N SER A 497 -13.17 0.86 16.82
CA SER A 497 -12.89 0.17 15.55
C SER A 497 -11.65 -0.72 15.54
N LYS A 498 -11.13 -1.11 16.72
CA LYS A 498 -9.98 -2.03 16.86
C LYS A 498 -10.44 -3.37 17.41
N ALA A 499 -10.29 -4.42 16.62
CA ALA A 499 -10.62 -5.79 17.03
C ALA A 499 -9.48 -6.39 17.84
N ARG A 500 -9.83 -7.07 18.93
CA ARG A 500 -8.86 -7.76 19.79
C ARG A 500 -8.32 -9.02 19.17
N HIS A 501 -9.19 -9.78 18.50
CA HIS A 501 -8.84 -11.03 17.85
C HIS A 501 -9.27 -10.97 16.39
N THR A 502 -8.33 -11.23 15.49
CA THR A 502 -8.60 -11.48 14.07
C THR A 502 -7.97 -12.80 13.68
N VAL A 503 -8.74 -13.68 13.06
CA VAL A 503 -8.25 -14.97 12.55
C VAL A 503 -8.59 -15.05 11.06
N ASN A 504 -7.62 -15.39 10.23
CA ASN A 504 -7.86 -15.79 8.85
C ASN A 504 -7.42 -17.25 8.64
N LEU A 505 -8.24 -18.02 7.94
CA LEU A 505 -7.96 -19.39 7.54
C LEU A 505 -8.30 -19.56 6.07
N ASP A 506 -7.28 -19.82 5.26
CA ASP A 506 -7.41 -20.03 3.82
C ASP A 506 -7.08 -21.47 3.46
N PHE A 507 -7.97 -22.09 2.70
CA PHE A 507 -7.79 -23.41 2.12
C PHE A 507 -7.71 -23.29 0.60
N TYR A 508 -6.54 -23.62 0.05
CA TYR A 508 -6.26 -23.63 -1.37
C TYR A 508 -6.26 -25.07 -1.86
N TRP A 509 -7.02 -25.34 -2.93
CA TRP A 509 -7.11 -26.64 -3.53
C TRP A 509 -7.06 -26.55 -5.06
N GLN A 510 -6.09 -27.24 -5.64
CA GLN A 510 -5.93 -27.37 -7.08
C GLN A 510 -6.13 -28.85 -7.48
N PRO A 511 -7.38 -29.34 -7.55
CA PRO A 511 -7.65 -30.77 -7.80
C PRO A 511 -7.05 -31.29 -9.11
N ILE A 512 -7.05 -30.44 -10.14
CA ILE A 512 -6.46 -30.67 -11.44
C ILE A 512 -5.84 -29.36 -11.92
N GLN A 513 -4.85 -29.44 -12.82
CA GLN A 513 -4.12 -28.26 -13.32
C GLN A 513 -5.00 -27.05 -13.69
N PRO A 514 -6.11 -27.19 -14.44
CA PRO A 514 -6.92 -26.04 -14.84
C PRO A 514 -7.88 -25.52 -13.76
N VAL A 515 -8.10 -26.23 -12.65
CA VAL A 515 -9.10 -25.86 -11.63
C VAL A 515 -8.40 -25.42 -10.35
N SER A 516 -8.67 -24.20 -9.91
CA SER A 516 -8.24 -23.65 -8.63
C SER A 516 -9.45 -23.27 -7.79
N ILE A 517 -9.46 -23.71 -6.52
CA ILE A 517 -10.52 -23.39 -5.56
C ILE A 517 -9.86 -22.83 -4.30
N VAL A 518 -10.37 -21.70 -3.82
CA VAL A 518 -9.92 -21.06 -2.58
C VAL A 518 -11.13 -20.83 -1.69
N LEU A 519 -11.08 -21.36 -0.47
CA LEU A 519 -12.05 -21.07 0.58
C LEU A 519 -11.36 -20.21 1.63
N THR A 520 -11.88 -19.00 1.87
CA THR A 520 -11.35 -18.06 2.86
C THR A 520 -12.31 -17.98 4.04
N ASN A 521 -11.79 -17.92 5.26
CA ASN A 521 -12.59 -17.72 6.46
C ASN A 521 -11.93 -16.64 7.31
N LYS A 522 -12.69 -15.58 7.62
CA LYS A 522 -12.23 -14.45 8.43
C LYS A 522 -13.13 -14.30 9.64
N TYR A 523 -12.56 -14.43 10.82
CA TYR A 523 -13.21 -14.12 12.09
C TYR A 523 -12.66 -12.80 12.64
N VAL A 524 -13.57 -11.94 13.10
CA VAL A 524 -13.24 -10.67 13.75
C VAL A 524 -14.04 -10.58 15.05
N SER A 525 -13.35 -10.41 16.17
CA SER A 525 -14.00 -10.23 17.47
C SER A 525 -14.77 -8.91 17.56
N LYS A 526 -15.65 -8.81 18.55
CA LYS A 526 -16.35 -7.59 18.93
C LYS A 526 -15.40 -6.37 19.02
N VAL A 527 -15.93 -5.20 18.62
CA VAL A 527 -15.23 -3.90 18.65
C VAL A 527 -16.04 -2.83 19.37
N TYR A 528 -15.37 -1.83 19.94
CA TYR A 528 -16.03 -0.64 20.49
C TYR A 528 -16.36 0.37 19.39
N ARG A 529 -17.50 1.04 19.53
CA ARG A 529 -18.03 2.01 18.56
C ARG A 529 -17.92 3.46 19.02
N ASN A 530 -17.72 3.68 20.32
CA ASN A 530 -17.59 5.02 20.90
C ASN A 530 -16.43 5.08 21.92
N THR A 531 -15.94 6.30 22.13
CA THR A 531 -14.78 6.61 22.99
C THR A 531 -15.01 6.28 24.46
N SER A 532 -16.26 6.31 24.95
CA SER A 532 -16.61 5.88 26.32
C SER A 532 -16.79 4.37 26.47
N ASN A 533 -16.56 3.58 25.42
CA ASN A 533 -16.62 2.11 25.44
C ASN A 533 -17.97 1.51 25.89
N THR A 534 -19.07 2.26 25.76
CA THR A 534 -20.43 1.80 26.14
C THR A 534 -21.21 1.16 24.98
N LYS A 535 -20.84 1.44 23.72
CA LYS A 535 -21.45 0.87 22.52
C LYS A 535 -20.47 -0.05 21.79
N THR A 536 -20.96 -1.18 21.28
CA THR A 536 -20.12 -2.21 20.65
C THR A 536 -20.75 -2.78 19.39
N ALA A 537 -19.94 -3.16 18.39
CA ALA A 537 -20.38 -3.96 17.26
C ALA A 537 -20.06 -5.45 17.55
N PRO A 538 -20.97 -6.38 17.25
CA PRO A 538 -20.77 -7.80 17.54
C PRO A 538 -19.63 -8.38 16.71
N GLU A 539 -19.07 -9.50 17.18
CA GLU A 539 -18.16 -10.32 16.40
C GLU A 539 -18.87 -10.94 15.18
N TYR A 540 -18.08 -11.28 14.17
CA TYR A 540 -18.59 -11.91 12.95
C TYR A 540 -17.57 -12.86 12.34
N THR A 541 -18.08 -13.80 11.54
CA THR A 541 -17.28 -14.68 10.69
C THR A 541 -17.79 -14.56 9.28
N LEU A 542 -16.88 -14.38 8.33
CA LEU A 542 -17.17 -14.34 6.89
C LEU A 542 -16.47 -15.50 6.23
N THR A 543 -17.20 -16.19 5.35
CA THR A 543 -16.63 -17.21 4.47
C THR A 543 -16.69 -16.69 3.05
N GLY A 544 -15.58 -16.77 2.32
CA GLY A 544 -15.50 -16.45 0.91
C GLY A 544 -15.14 -17.68 0.08
N LEU A 545 -15.55 -17.68 -1.19
CA LEU A 545 -15.24 -18.73 -2.15
C LEU A 545 -14.74 -18.10 -3.45
N ARG A 546 -13.54 -18.48 -3.87
CA ARG A 546 -13.02 -18.19 -5.21
C ARG A 546 -12.84 -19.48 -5.97
N ALA A 547 -13.24 -19.49 -7.23
CA ALA A 547 -12.97 -20.60 -8.13
C ALA A 547 -12.54 -20.08 -9.50
N GLU A 548 -11.49 -20.68 -10.06
CA GLU A 548 -11.00 -20.39 -11.41
C GLU A 548 -10.89 -21.68 -12.23
N TYR A 549 -11.32 -21.60 -13.48
CA TYR A 549 -11.07 -22.61 -14.52
C TYR A 549 -10.23 -21.99 -15.65
N ALA A 550 -8.97 -22.38 -15.75
CA ALA A 550 -8.05 -21.95 -16.79
C ALA A 550 -8.13 -22.84 -18.03
N PHE A 551 -8.34 -22.22 -19.18
CA PHE A 551 -8.39 -22.87 -20.48
C PHE A 551 -7.61 -22.05 -21.53
N GLN A 552 -6.48 -22.58 -21.97
CA GLN A 552 -5.58 -21.91 -22.92
C GLN A 552 -5.19 -20.50 -22.41
N ARG A 553 -5.54 -19.46 -23.18
CA ARG A 553 -5.31 -18.05 -22.86
C ARG A 553 -6.43 -17.44 -22.01
N PHE A 554 -7.48 -18.17 -21.71
CA PHE A 554 -8.62 -17.69 -20.95
C PHE A 554 -8.66 -18.30 -19.55
N SER A 555 -9.18 -17.58 -18.57
CA SER A 555 -9.67 -18.16 -17.34
C SER A 555 -11.08 -17.64 -17.03
N LEU A 556 -11.97 -18.55 -16.67
CA LEU A 556 -13.30 -18.26 -16.15
C LEU A 556 -13.20 -18.28 -14.63
N PHE A 557 -13.68 -17.24 -13.96
CA PHE A 557 -13.59 -17.17 -12.51
C PHE A 557 -14.89 -16.70 -11.87
N THR A 558 -15.03 -17.01 -10.58
CA THR A 558 -16.02 -16.42 -9.70
C THR A 558 -15.38 -16.11 -8.35
N ASP A 559 -15.82 -15.01 -7.74
CA ASP A 559 -15.48 -14.63 -6.37
C ASP A 559 -16.78 -14.33 -5.64
N ILE A 560 -17.02 -15.03 -4.53
CA ILE A 560 -18.18 -14.89 -3.66
C ILE A 560 -17.65 -14.48 -2.29
N GLU A 561 -17.98 -13.26 -1.88
CA GLU A 561 -17.74 -12.75 -0.54
C GLU A 561 -18.99 -12.92 0.32
N ASN A 562 -18.78 -13.21 1.61
CA ASN A 562 -19.88 -13.42 2.56
C ASN A 562 -20.88 -14.50 2.07
N LEU A 563 -20.35 -15.68 1.73
CA LEU A 563 -21.04 -16.82 1.13
C LEU A 563 -22.32 -17.25 1.88
N PHE A 564 -22.39 -17.01 3.19
CA PHE A 564 -23.53 -17.37 4.04
C PHE A 564 -24.46 -16.19 4.34
N ASP A 565 -24.30 -15.06 3.63
CA ASP A 565 -25.10 -13.84 3.77
C ASP A 565 -25.24 -13.36 5.22
N LYS A 566 -24.11 -13.36 5.94
CA LYS A 566 -24.08 -12.90 7.33
C LYS A 566 -24.37 -11.40 7.37
N THR A 567 -25.39 -11.00 8.10
CA THR A 567 -25.58 -9.59 8.47
C THR A 567 -24.55 -9.20 9.54
N TYR A 568 -23.75 -8.17 9.27
CA TYR A 568 -22.76 -7.64 10.20
C TYR A 568 -22.59 -6.13 10.02
N TYR A 569 -21.91 -5.50 10.98
CA TYR A 569 -21.75 -4.05 11.04
C TYR A 569 -20.28 -3.68 11.22
N TYR A 570 -19.88 -2.58 10.59
CA TYR A 570 -18.63 -1.91 10.92
C TYR A 570 -18.74 -1.18 12.27
N ALA A 571 -17.60 -0.74 12.78
CA ALA A 571 -17.52 -0.10 14.09
C ALA A 571 -18.24 1.26 14.18
N ASP A 572 -18.37 1.97 13.07
CA ASP A 572 -19.23 3.16 12.98
C ASP A 572 -20.73 2.80 13.00
N GLY A 573 -21.09 1.52 12.89
CA GLY A 573 -22.46 1.02 12.83
C GLY A 573 -23.01 0.89 11.43
N LEU A 574 -22.22 1.19 10.41
CA LEU A 574 -22.65 0.99 9.05
C LEU A 574 -22.88 -0.49 8.80
N LEU A 575 -24.00 -0.78 8.13
CA LEU A 575 -24.25 -2.10 7.58
C LEU A 575 -23.11 -2.42 6.60
N ALA A 576 -22.47 -3.55 6.82
CA ALA A 576 -21.40 -4.01 5.96
C ALA A 576 -21.99 -4.80 4.75
N PRO A 577 -21.19 -5.09 3.70
CA PRO A 577 -21.70 -5.73 2.50
C PRO A 577 -22.44 -7.05 2.80
N PRO A 578 -23.60 -7.31 2.16
CA PRO A 578 -24.26 -8.61 2.20
C PRO A 578 -23.46 -9.64 1.39
N LEU A 579 -24.05 -10.77 1.03
CA LEU A 579 -23.46 -11.66 0.02
C LEU A 579 -23.18 -10.89 -1.27
N CYS A 580 -21.92 -10.85 -1.69
CA CYS A 580 -21.47 -10.24 -2.94
C CYS A 580 -20.88 -11.33 -3.82
N TRP A 581 -21.27 -11.38 -5.09
CA TRP A 581 -20.68 -12.33 -6.05
C TRP A 581 -20.35 -11.64 -7.35
N VAL A 582 -19.25 -12.06 -7.96
CA VAL A 582 -18.86 -11.70 -9.32
C VAL A 582 -18.54 -12.95 -10.13
N VAL A 583 -18.78 -12.88 -11.43
CA VAL A 583 -18.35 -13.87 -12.42
C VAL A 583 -17.67 -13.14 -13.56
N GLY A 584 -16.53 -13.66 -13.99
CA GLY A 584 -15.70 -12.96 -14.97
C GLY A 584 -14.83 -13.85 -15.83
N VAL A 585 -14.16 -13.18 -16.76
CA VAL A 585 -13.20 -13.76 -17.69
C VAL A 585 -11.90 -12.97 -17.61
N ASN A 586 -10.78 -13.67 -17.60
CA ASN A 586 -9.45 -13.08 -17.82
C ASN A 586 -8.86 -13.67 -19.09
N TRP A 587 -8.46 -12.82 -20.02
CA TRP A 587 -7.79 -13.21 -21.27
C TRP A 587 -6.34 -12.74 -21.22
N ARG A 588 -5.39 -13.68 -21.25
CA ARG A 588 -3.94 -13.43 -21.22
C ARG A 588 -3.37 -13.45 -22.64
N ILE A 589 -2.58 -12.43 -22.99
CA ILE A 589 -1.99 -12.25 -24.33
C ILE A 589 -0.62 -12.92 -24.41
#